data_AF-A0A830HFT3-F1
#
_entry.id   AF-A0A830HFT3-F1
#
_cell.length_a   1.000
_cell.length_b   1.000
_cell.length_c   1.000
_cell.angle_alpha   90.00
_cell.angle_beta   90.00
_cell.angle_gamma   90.00
#
_symmetry.space_group_name_H-M   'P 1'
#
loop_
_entity.id
_entity.type
_entity.pdbx_description
1 polymer ?
#
loop_
_entity_poly.entity_id
_entity_poly.type
_entity_poly.pdbx_seq_one_letter_code
_entity_poly.pdbx_strand_id
1 'polypeptide(L)'
;MMSYGEVWKFLVVIGLISVVLYFITSSDSGSYIDDLLSAGGLEHPPVAQKVFWCFTEGACATALLVSGGSAALGALQSVSIVAGMPYTFVICFACTSLWEACRMDYQEEDLLANQGDFTTHVLDVFEMMEMRQLGGPNAMARLTSLVVGTFAPFVAVFRAVNKMFENNKISGALTNIVIACFFLLWPILHIAAAAKDDKKNKKTTATMGWVFYLMFCLIVAAVRSGVRTAKKINGSLISDFFTTMMMYPMVCSQLMLDDFSTSNGVNSLPGGV
;
A
#
# COMPACT_ATOMS: atom_id res chain seq x y z
N MET A 1 -57.87 10.41 10.81
CA MET A 1 -56.42 10.18 10.60
C MET A 1 -55.79 10.01 11.98
N MET A 2 -55.49 8.76 12.36
CA MET A 2 -55.15 8.39 13.73
C MET A 2 -53.79 8.95 14.20
N SER A 3 -53.72 9.14 15.51
CA SER A 3 -52.59 9.64 16.32
C SER A 3 -51.29 8.85 16.11
N TYR A 4 -50.47 9.23 15.14
CA TYR A 4 -49.08 8.76 15.00
C TYR A 4 -48.11 9.42 15.99
N GLY A 5 -48.58 10.40 16.78
CA GLY A 5 -47.73 11.15 17.71
C GLY A 5 -47.15 10.28 18.83
N GLU A 6 -47.92 9.33 19.36
CA GLU A 6 -47.45 8.45 20.43
C GLU A 6 -46.50 7.36 19.91
N VAL A 7 -46.74 6.83 18.71
CA VAL A 7 -45.85 5.87 18.05
C VAL A 7 -44.50 6.51 17.71
N TRP A 8 -44.50 7.75 17.20
CA TRP A 8 -43.29 8.51 16.93
C TRP A 8 -42.43 8.70 18.19
N LYS A 9 -43.03 9.13 19.31
CA LYS A 9 -42.32 9.30 20.58
C LYS A 9 -41.69 7.99 21.05
N PHE A 10 -42.44 6.90 20.99
CA PHE A 10 -41.95 5.56 21.34
C PHE A 10 -40.75 5.15 20.47
N LEU A 11 -40.83 5.34 19.16
CA LEU A 11 -39.74 5.04 18.23
C LEU A 11 -38.51 5.92 18.46
N VAL A 12 -38.68 7.21 18.76
CA VAL A 12 -37.57 8.12 19.08
C VAL A 12 -36.86 7.68 20.37
N VAL A 13 -37.61 7.28 21.40
CA VAL A 13 -37.01 6.81 22.67
C VAL A 13 -36.22 5.53 22.45
N ILE A 14 -36.78 4.55 21.74
CA ILE A 14 -36.07 3.31 21.41
C ILE A 14 -34.86 3.58 20.52
N GLY A 15 -35.00 4.47 19.53
CA GLY A 15 -33.90 4.87 18.66
C GLY A 15 -32.75 5.51 19.44
N LEU A 16 -33.07 6.41 20.38
CA LEU A 16 -32.07 7.03 21.25
C LEU A 16 -31.35 5.99 22.12
N ILE A 17 -32.10 5.07 22.75
CA ILE A 17 -31.51 3.97 23.54
C ILE A 17 -30.60 3.11 22.65
N SER A 18 -31.03 2.79 21.44
CA SER A 18 -30.27 1.96 20.50
C SER A 18 -28.96 2.62 20.09
N VAL A 19 -28.98 3.92 19.77
CA VAL A 19 -27.78 4.69 19.43
C VAL A 19 -26.83 4.79 20.61
N VAL A 20 -27.33 5.02 21.83
CA VAL A 20 -26.51 5.08 23.04
C VAL A 20 -25.85 3.74 23.33
N LEU A 21 -26.60 2.63 23.28
CA LEU A 21 -26.05 1.29 23.51
C LEU A 21 -25.03 0.89 22.43
N TYR A 22 -25.32 1.21 21.17
CA TYR A 22 -24.38 1.02 20.07
C TYR A 22 -23.08 1.79 20.31
N PHE A 23 -23.18 3.07 20.72
CA PHE A 23 -22.01 3.90 21.00
C PHE A 23 -21.16 3.35 22.15
N ILE A 24 -21.79 2.96 23.26
CA ILE A 24 -21.09 2.39 24.43
C ILE A 24 -20.38 1.08 24.06
N THR A 25 -21.09 0.17 23.38
CA THR A 25 -20.54 -1.14 23.01
C THR A 25 -19.42 -1.03 21.97
N SER A 26 -19.57 -0.11 21.01
CA SER A 26 -18.54 0.17 20.01
C SER A 26 -17.30 0.82 20.63
N SER A 27 -17.46 1.71 21.61
CA SER A 27 -16.33 2.32 22.31
C SER A 27 -15.59 1.33 23.21
N ASP A 28 -16.30 0.46 23.93
CA ASP A 28 -15.66 -0.58 24.77
C ASP A 28 -14.78 -1.53 23.94
N SER A 29 -15.29 -1.99 22.79
CA SER A 29 -14.54 -2.83 21.86
C SER A 29 -13.38 -2.08 21.18
N GLY A 30 -13.57 -0.80 20.82
CA GLY A 30 -12.52 0.04 20.22
C GLY A 30 -11.34 0.26 21.16
N SER A 31 -11.61 0.78 22.36
CA SER A 31 -10.58 1.04 23.36
C SER A 31 -9.88 -0.22 23.84
N TYR A 32 -10.51 -1.40 23.74
CA TYR A 32 -9.85 -2.67 24.00
C TYR A 32 -8.76 -3.01 22.97
N ILE A 33 -9.00 -2.72 21.69
CA ILE A 33 -7.98 -2.94 20.64
C ILE A 33 -6.82 -1.94 20.80
N ASP A 34 -7.11 -0.67 21.09
CA ASP A 34 -6.06 0.33 21.33
C ASP A 34 -5.20 -0.02 22.55
N ASP A 35 -5.83 -0.56 23.60
CA ASP A 35 -5.16 -1.05 24.79
C ASP A 35 -4.28 -2.28 24.49
N LEU A 36 -4.80 -3.24 23.73
CA LEU A 36 -4.05 -4.42 23.29
C LEU A 36 -2.83 -4.06 22.45
N LEU A 37 -2.98 -3.15 21.50
CA LEU A 37 -1.89 -2.67 20.64
C LEU A 37 -0.82 -1.93 21.47
N SER A 38 -1.24 -1.08 22.40
CA SER A 38 -0.34 -0.32 23.27
C SER A 38 0.38 -1.18 24.30
N ALA A 39 -0.22 -2.31 24.70
CA ALA A 39 0.36 -3.29 25.62
C ALA A 39 1.24 -4.34 24.90
N GLY A 40 1.50 -4.20 23.60
CA GLY A 40 2.31 -5.15 22.84
C GLY A 40 1.63 -6.49 22.58
N GLY A 41 0.30 -6.54 22.58
CA GLY A 41 -0.49 -7.76 22.32
C GLY A 41 -0.80 -8.60 23.56
N LEU A 42 -0.63 -8.07 24.78
CA LEU A 42 -1.01 -8.76 26.02
C LEU A 42 -2.53 -8.99 26.06
N GLU A 43 -2.98 -10.24 26.11
CA GLU A 43 -4.42 -10.61 26.14
C GLU A 43 -5.22 -9.97 27.30
N HIS A 44 -4.55 -9.64 28.40
CA HIS A 44 -5.14 -8.98 29.56
C HIS A 44 -4.39 -7.71 29.92
N PRO A 45 -4.61 -6.61 29.17
CA PRO A 45 -3.95 -5.35 29.42
C PRO A 45 -4.52 -4.64 30.67
N PRO A 46 -3.78 -3.68 31.26
CA PRO A 46 -4.19 -3.02 32.50
C PRO A 46 -5.48 -2.21 32.31
N VAL A 47 -6.47 -2.39 33.20
CA VAL A 47 -7.76 -1.68 33.12
C VAL A 47 -7.59 -0.15 33.08
N ALA A 48 -6.60 0.40 33.79
CA ALA A 48 -6.31 1.83 33.78
C ALA A 48 -5.92 2.35 32.38
N GLN A 49 -5.24 1.53 31.57
CA GLN A 49 -4.83 1.86 30.22
C GLN A 49 -6.03 1.84 29.26
N LYS A 50 -6.91 0.84 29.37
CA LYS A 50 -8.21 0.84 28.67
C LYS A 50 -9.04 2.09 28.96
N VAL A 51 -9.15 2.45 30.25
CA VAL A 51 -9.93 3.63 30.68
C VAL A 51 -9.31 4.91 30.11
N PHE A 52 -7.98 5.01 30.09
CA PHE A 52 -7.28 6.12 29.45
C PHE A 52 -7.68 6.26 27.98
N TRP A 53 -7.63 5.18 27.19
CA TRP A 53 -8.00 5.20 25.77
C TRP A 53 -9.46 5.62 25.57
N CYS A 54 -10.39 5.05 26.33
CA CYS A 54 -11.82 5.43 26.30
C CYS A 54 -12.04 6.93 26.56
N PHE A 55 -11.39 7.51 27.57
CA PHE A 55 -11.49 8.94 27.83
C PHE A 55 -10.87 9.79 26.71
N THR A 56 -9.73 9.38 26.17
CA THR A 56 -9.07 10.15 25.09
C THR A 56 -9.87 10.15 23.79
N GLU A 57 -10.52 9.04 23.43
CA GLU A 57 -11.41 8.96 22.28
C GLU A 57 -12.63 9.87 22.45
N GLY A 58 -13.28 9.84 23.63
CA GLY A 58 -14.40 10.73 23.95
C GLY A 58 -14.00 12.21 23.97
N ALA A 59 -12.82 12.52 24.50
CA ALA A 59 -12.26 13.87 24.48
C ALA A 59 -11.96 14.34 23.04
N CYS A 60 -11.41 13.47 22.20
CA CYS A 60 -11.15 13.74 20.78
C CYS A 60 -12.46 14.01 20.02
N ALA A 61 -13.47 13.15 20.19
CA ALA A 61 -14.79 13.33 19.59
C ALA A 61 -15.43 14.66 20.02
N THR A 62 -15.35 15.00 21.30
CA THR A 62 -15.85 16.27 21.84
C THR A 62 -15.11 17.46 21.23
N ALA A 63 -13.77 17.40 21.15
CA ALA A 63 -12.96 18.46 20.56
C ALA A 63 -13.31 18.68 19.08
N LEU A 64 -13.53 17.61 18.31
CA LEU A 64 -13.94 17.68 16.92
C LEU A 64 -15.33 18.30 16.74
N LEU A 65 -16.30 17.90 17.56
CA LEU A 65 -17.65 18.48 17.54
C LEU A 65 -17.62 19.98 17.86
N VAL A 66 -16.85 20.38 18.88
CA VAL A 66 -16.69 21.79 19.26
C VAL A 66 -15.97 22.58 18.17
N SER A 67 -14.90 22.04 17.58
CA SER A 67 -14.14 22.72 16.52
C SER A 67 -14.95 22.92 15.24
N GLY A 68 -15.83 21.97 14.92
CA GLY A 68 -16.63 22.02 13.70
C GLY A 68 -17.87 22.92 13.83
N GLY A 69 -18.33 23.19 15.06
CA GLY A 69 -19.47 24.07 15.32
C GLY A 69 -20.71 23.66 14.50
N SER A 70 -21.24 24.59 13.70
CA SER A 70 -22.37 24.32 12.79
C SER A 70 -22.05 23.35 11.65
N ALA A 71 -20.78 23.10 11.37
CA ALA A 71 -20.27 22.19 10.34
C ALA A 71 -19.58 20.95 10.95
N ALA A 72 -19.94 20.56 12.18
CA ALA A 72 -19.37 19.41 12.89
C ALA A 72 -19.32 18.13 12.04
N LEU A 73 -20.36 17.85 11.25
CA LEU A 73 -20.41 16.70 10.36
C LEU A 73 -19.31 16.74 9.28
N GLY A 74 -19.06 17.90 8.68
CA GLY A 74 -18.03 18.07 7.66
C GLY A 74 -16.62 17.94 8.24
N ALA A 75 -16.41 18.43 9.47
CA ALA A 75 -15.16 18.28 10.20
C ALA A 75 -14.87 16.80 10.51
N LEU A 76 -15.86 16.08 11.07
CA LEU A 76 -15.77 14.64 11.34
C LEU A 76 -15.45 13.83 10.08
N GLN A 77 -16.17 14.07 8.98
CA GLN A 77 -15.92 13.36 7.72
C GLN A 77 -14.51 13.60 7.17
N SER A 78 -14.04 14.85 7.21
CA SER A 78 -12.73 15.21 6.68
C SER A 78 -11.61 14.55 7.46
N VAL A 79 -11.70 14.55 8.81
CA VAL A 79 -10.71 13.90 9.68
C VAL A 79 -10.71 12.39 9.47
N SER A 80 -11.87 11.74 9.39
CA SER A 80 -11.95 10.30 9.14
C SER A 80 -11.34 9.90 7.80
N ILE A 81 -11.54 10.69 6.74
CA ILE A 81 -10.94 10.44 5.42
C ILE A 81 -9.41 10.57 5.49
N VAL A 82 -8.91 11.63 6.13
CA VAL A 82 -7.46 11.87 6.25
C VAL A 82 -6.80 10.81 7.12
N ALA A 83 -7.43 10.42 8.23
CA ALA A 83 -6.92 9.40 9.15
C ALA A 83 -6.97 7.98 8.55
N GLY A 84 -8.02 7.65 7.78
CA GLY A 84 -8.18 6.35 7.14
C GLY A 84 -7.27 6.14 5.92
N MET A 85 -6.82 7.22 5.28
CA MET A 85 -5.96 7.16 4.10
C MET A 85 -4.65 6.36 4.34
N PRO A 86 -3.80 6.66 5.34
CA PRO A 86 -2.59 5.88 5.58
C PRO A 86 -2.89 4.42 5.95
N TYR A 87 -3.95 4.17 6.73
CA TYR A 87 -4.33 2.82 7.15
C TYR A 87 -4.83 1.96 5.98
N THR A 88 -5.45 2.59 4.97
CA THR A 88 -5.84 1.91 3.72
C THR A 88 -4.63 1.24 3.06
N PHE A 89 -3.46 1.89 3.07
CA PHE A 89 -2.24 1.31 2.51
C PHE A 89 -1.79 0.08 3.29
N VAL A 90 -1.85 0.13 4.62
CA VAL A 90 -1.51 -1.01 5.50
C VAL A 90 -2.44 -2.19 5.22
N ILE A 91 -3.75 -1.96 5.10
CA ILE A 91 -4.73 -3.02 4.80
C ILE A 91 -4.47 -3.63 3.42
N CYS A 92 -4.16 -2.83 2.40
CA CYS A 92 -3.83 -3.37 1.07
C CYS A 92 -2.66 -4.35 1.12
N PHE A 93 -1.59 -4.01 1.84
CA PHE A 93 -0.47 -4.94 2.04
C PHE A 93 -0.89 -6.17 2.85
N ALA A 94 -1.65 -5.99 3.94
CA ALA A 94 -2.14 -7.06 4.79
C ALA A 94 -3.01 -8.07 4.02
N CYS A 95 -3.87 -7.61 3.11
CA CYS A 95 -4.67 -8.49 2.24
C CYS A 95 -3.79 -9.37 1.34
N THR A 96 -2.74 -8.79 0.74
CA THR A 96 -1.82 -9.56 -0.10
C THR A 96 -0.95 -10.53 0.69
N SER A 97 -0.48 -10.14 1.88
CA SER A 97 0.31 -11.03 2.73
C SER A 97 -0.53 -12.16 3.31
N LEU A 98 -1.78 -11.89 3.68
CA LEU A 98 -2.71 -12.90 4.17
C LEU A 98 -3.03 -13.93 3.08
N TRP A 99 -3.23 -13.47 1.84
CA TRP A 99 -3.44 -14.36 0.71
C TRP A 99 -2.28 -15.35 0.53
N GLU A 100 -1.03 -14.86 0.55
CA GLU A 100 0.15 -15.74 0.41
C GLU A 100 0.33 -16.64 1.64
N ALA A 101 0.08 -16.14 2.86
CA ALA A 101 0.14 -16.94 4.09
C ALA A 101 -0.85 -18.13 4.03
N CYS A 102 -2.08 -17.90 3.58
CA CYS A 102 -3.05 -18.97 3.40
C CYS A 102 -2.60 -20.03 2.37
N ARG A 103 -1.89 -19.63 1.32
CA ARG A 103 -1.35 -20.57 0.31
C ARG A 103 -0.19 -21.39 0.86
N MET A 104 0.65 -20.78 1.71
CA MET A 104 1.72 -21.47 2.42
C MET A 104 1.16 -22.54 3.38
N ASP A 105 0.10 -22.19 4.13
CA ASP A 105 -0.57 -23.13 5.03
C ASP A 105 -1.25 -24.29 4.29
N TYR A 106 -1.70 -24.06 3.05
CA TYR A 106 -2.29 -25.11 2.20
C TYR A 106 -1.25 -26.04 1.54
N GLN A 107 0.05 -25.88 1.85
CA GLN A 107 1.16 -26.68 1.32
C GLN A 107 1.11 -26.85 -0.20
N GLU A 108 0.78 -25.80 -0.95
CA GLU A 108 0.84 -25.84 -2.42
C GLU A 108 2.27 -26.25 -2.85
N GLU A 109 2.40 -27.41 -3.52
CA GLU A 109 3.70 -27.97 -3.95
C GLU A 109 4.49 -26.98 -4.82
N ASP A 110 3.79 -26.12 -5.57
CA ASP A 110 4.36 -25.05 -6.38
C ASP A 110 5.16 -24.03 -5.54
N LEU A 111 4.78 -23.81 -4.27
CA LEU A 111 5.49 -22.91 -3.37
C LEU A 111 6.84 -23.47 -2.93
N LEU A 112 6.90 -24.78 -2.70
CA LEU A 112 8.11 -25.48 -2.26
C LEU A 112 9.10 -25.69 -3.42
N ALA A 113 8.60 -25.81 -4.65
CA ALA A 113 9.40 -26.00 -5.86
C ALA A 113 10.08 -24.70 -6.38
N ASN A 114 9.51 -23.54 -6.06
CA ASN A 114 9.96 -22.22 -6.53
C ASN A 114 10.62 -21.43 -5.38
N GLN A 115 11.89 -21.75 -5.10
CA GLN A 115 12.72 -21.09 -4.06
C GLN A 115 13.50 -19.87 -4.58
N GLY A 116 13.13 -19.32 -5.74
CA GLY A 116 13.79 -18.10 -6.24
C GLY A 116 13.51 -16.92 -5.32
N ASP A 117 14.51 -16.07 -5.13
CA ASP A 117 14.33 -14.77 -4.46
C ASP A 117 14.88 -13.63 -5.32
N PHE A 118 14.38 -12.42 -5.07
CA PHE A 118 15.00 -11.21 -5.58
C PHE A 118 16.35 -10.99 -4.87
N THR A 119 17.35 -10.50 -5.59
CA THR A 119 18.67 -10.20 -4.98
C THR A 119 18.61 -9.03 -4.00
N THR A 120 17.59 -8.18 -4.13
CA THR A 120 17.32 -7.04 -3.25
C THR A 120 15.85 -7.06 -2.88
N HIS A 121 15.48 -6.64 -1.67
CA HIS A 121 14.08 -6.53 -1.25
C HIS A 121 13.45 -5.19 -1.70
N VAL A 122 12.12 -5.10 -1.71
CA VAL A 122 11.41 -3.84 -2.01
C VAL A 122 11.74 -2.77 -0.96
N LEU A 123 11.97 -3.16 0.29
CA LEU A 123 12.27 -2.23 1.39
C LEU A 123 13.77 -2.02 1.63
N ASP A 124 14.64 -2.46 0.72
CA ASP A 124 16.11 -2.42 0.85
C ASP A 124 16.68 -0.99 1.03
N VAL A 125 15.88 0.05 0.72
CA VAL A 125 16.22 1.45 1.04
C VAL A 125 16.32 1.72 2.54
N PHE A 126 15.50 1.06 3.35
CA PHE A 126 15.51 1.23 4.81
C PHE A 126 16.68 0.45 5.45
N GLU A 127 17.24 -0.51 4.74
CA GLU A 127 18.39 -1.32 5.15
C GLU A 127 19.74 -0.77 4.64
N MET A 128 19.79 0.54 4.31
CA MET A 128 20.96 1.20 3.71
C MET A 128 22.27 1.04 4.50
N MET A 129 22.20 0.73 5.81
CA MET A 129 23.37 0.59 6.68
C MET A 129 23.73 -0.85 7.08
N GLU A 130 22.85 -1.83 6.89
CA GLU A 130 22.95 -3.10 7.64
C GLU A 130 23.49 -4.30 6.84
N MET A 131 23.59 -4.21 5.51
CA MET A 131 24.00 -5.34 4.65
C MET A 131 25.35 -5.16 3.95
N ARG A 132 26.44 -5.06 4.72
CA ARG A 132 27.82 -5.19 4.19
C ARG A 132 28.27 -6.66 4.01
N GLN A 133 27.50 -7.64 4.49
CA GLN A 133 27.97 -9.03 4.62
C GLN A 133 27.47 -10.04 3.56
N LEU A 134 26.53 -9.70 2.65
CA LEU A 134 25.96 -10.67 1.69
C LEU A 134 26.26 -10.43 0.20
N GLY A 135 27.23 -9.56 -0.15
CA GLY A 135 27.57 -9.33 -1.56
C GLY A 135 26.51 -8.54 -2.34
N GLY A 136 25.59 -7.86 -1.64
CA GLY A 136 24.59 -6.98 -2.23
C GLY A 136 25.15 -5.64 -2.72
N PRO A 137 24.35 -4.85 -3.46
CA PRO A 137 24.77 -3.57 -4.03
C PRO A 137 25.12 -2.54 -2.94
N ASN A 138 26.18 -1.76 -3.19
CA ASN A 138 26.64 -0.72 -2.27
C ASN A 138 25.54 0.31 -1.94
N ALA A 139 25.61 0.94 -0.76
CA ALA A 139 24.66 1.99 -0.34
C ALA A 139 24.49 3.11 -1.39
N MET A 140 25.59 3.53 -2.04
CA MET A 140 25.55 4.52 -3.11
C MET A 140 24.80 4.01 -4.36
N ALA A 141 24.93 2.72 -4.69
CA ALA A 141 24.22 2.11 -5.80
C ALA A 141 22.70 2.06 -5.51
N ARG A 142 22.31 1.73 -4.27
CA ARG A 142 20.91 1.75 -3.81
C ARG A 142 20.29 3.14 -3.85
N LEU A 143 21.03 4.15 -3.39
CA LEU A 143 20.56 5.53 -3.47
C LEU A 143 20.42 5.98 -4.93
N THR A 144 21.38 5.64 -5.77
CA THR A 144 21.36 5.98 -7.20
C THR A 144 20.18 5.30 -7.90
N SER A 145 19.95 4.00 -7.65
CA SER A 145 18.83 3.27 -8.23
C SER A 145 17.48 3.77 -7.72
N LEU A 146 17.40 4.25 -6.48
CA LEU A 146 16.19 4.88 -5.94
C LEU A 146 15.92 6.23 -6.61
N VAL A 147 16.94 7.07 -6.77
CA VAL A 147 16.80 8.36 -7.47
C VAL A 147 16.37 8.12 -8.91
N VAL A 148 17.00 7.16 -9.60
CA VAL A 148 16.62 6.76 -10.96
C VAL A 148 15.21 6.18 -10.97
N GLY A 149 14.85 5.31 -10.03
CA GLY A 149 13.50 4.73 -9.93
C GLY A 149 12.41 5.75 -9.65
N THR A 150 12.73 6.82 -8.92
CA THR A 150 11.80 7.91 -8.60
C THR A 150 11.59 8.84 -9.79
N PHE A 151 12.65 9.32 -10.43
CA PHE A 151 12.56 10.36 -11.46
C PHE A 151 12.60 9.83 -12.90
N ALA A 152 13.15 8.64 -13.09
CA ALA A 152 13.33 8.01 -14.40
C ALA A 152 13.03 6.49 -14.35
N PRO A 153 11.84 6.07 -13.88
CA PRO A 153 11.48 4.65 -13.73
C PRO A 153 11.57 3.86 -15.04
N PHE A 154 11.40 4.53 -16.18
CA PHE A 154 11.56 3.95 -17.50
C PHE A 154 12.99 3.40 -17.73
N VAL A 155 14.03 4.05 -17.20
CA VAL A 155 15.42 3.54 -17.30
C VAL A 155 15.58 2.22 -16.55
N ALA A 156 15.03 2.14 -15.35
CA ALA A 156 15.05 0.92 -14.53
C ALA A 156 14.36 -0.23 -15.24
N VAL A 157 13.15 0.02 -15.76
CA VAL A 157 12.36 -1.00 -16.47
C VAL A 157 13.01 -1.42 -17.78
N PHE A 158 13.55 -0.48 -18.56
CA PHE A 158 14.25 -0.79 -19.81
C PHE A 158 15.45 -1.72 -19.58
N ARG A 159 16.23 -1.48 -18.52
CA ARG A 159 17.34 -2.37 -18.15
C ARG A 159 16.84 -3.77 -17.81
N ALA A 160 15.79 -3.88 -17.01
CA ALA A 160 15.20 -5.18 -16.66
C ALA A 160 14.66 -5.93 -17.89
N VAL A 161 13.89 -5.25 -18.74
CA VAL A 161 13.27 -5.86 -19.93
C VAL A 161 14.32 -6.30 -20.95
N ASN A 162 15.37 -5.51 -21.18
CA ASN A 162 16.45 -5.91 -22.10
C ASN A 162 17.26 -7.11 -21.59
N LYS A 163 17.46 -7.21 -20.27
CA LYS A 163 18.11 -8.39 -19.66
C LYS A 163 17.22 -9.64 -19.79
N MET A 164 15.90 -9.52 -19.68
CA MET A 164 14.99 -10.65 -19.82
C MET A 164 14.79 -11.13 -21.26
N PHE A 165 14.70 -10.20 -22.22
CA PHE A 165 14.36 -10.50 -23.61
C PHE A 165 15.52 -10.15 -24.55
N GLU A 166 16.69 -10.77 -24.35
CA GLU A 166 17.89 -10.54 -25.17
C GLU A 166 17.61 -10.64 -26.69
N ASN A 167 16.63 -11.49 -27.06
CA ASN A 167 16.28 -11.79 -28.44
C ASN A 167 15.28 -10.80 -29.09
N ASN A 168 14.59 -9.94 -28.33
CA ASN A 168 13.55 -9.03 -28.87
C ASN A 168 13.68 -7.58 -28.37
N LYS A 169 14.75 -6.91 -28.82
CA LYS A 169 15.06 -5.51 -28.47
C LYS A 169 13.96 -4.51 -28.85
N ILE A 170 13.18 -4.80 -29.90
CA ILE A 170 12.08 -3.94 -30.37
C ILE A 170 10.95 -3.91 -29.34
N SER A 171 10.56 -5.06 -28.80
CA SER A 171 9.53 -5.15 -27.77
C SER A 171 9.95 -4.41 -26.50
N GLY A 172 11.23 -4.51 -26.10
CA GLY A 172 11.74 -3.78 -24.94
C GLY A 172 11.75 -2.26 -25.11
N ALA A 173 12.11 -1.78 -26.30
CA ALA A 173 12.05 -0.34 -26.62
C ALA A 173 10.61 0.19 -26.62
N LEU A 174 9.65 -0.56 -27.19
CA LEU A 174 8.24 -0.18 -27.20
C LEU A 174 7.66 -0.10 -25.79
N THR A 175 7.89 -1.12 -24.95
CA THR A 175 7.43 -1.11 -23.56
C THR A 175 8.00 0.09 -22.80
N ASN A 176 9.27 0.42 -23.03
CA ASN A 176 9.90 1.59 -22.41
C ASN A 176 9.28 2.92 -22.85
N ILE A 177 8.99 3.09 -24.14
CA ILE A 177 8.33 4.31 -24.66
C ILE A 177 6.95 4.46 -24.01
N VAL A 178 6.16 3.38 -23.95
CA VAL A 178 4.82 3.40 -23.35
C VAL A 178 4.89 3.77 -21.86
N ILE A 179 5.81 3.18 -21.10
CA ILE A 179 6.02 3.49 -19.68
C ILE A 179 6.44 4.93 -19.49
N ALA A 180 7.39 5.43 -20.29
CA ALA A 180 7.85 6.82 -20.22
C ALA A 180 6.69 7.79 -20.53
N CYS A 181 5.88 7.50 -21.54
CA CYS A 181 4.69 8.29 -21.87
C CYS A 181 3.71 8.35 -20.70
N PHE A 182 3.33 7.21 -20.12
CA PHE A 182 2.37 7.19 -19.01
C PHE A 182 2.92 7.83 -17.73
N PHE A 183 4.20 7.60 -17.42
CA PHE A 183 4.86 8.21 -16.27
C PHE A 183 4.95 9.74 -16.41
N LEU A 184 5.27 10.27 -17.58
CA LEU A 184 5.36 11.72 -17.81
C LEU A 184 3.99 12.39 -17.88
N LEU A 185 2.99 11.72 -18.48
CA LEU A 185 1.63 12.25 -18.57
C LEU A 185 0.99 12.44 -17.20
N TRP A 186 1.30 11.58 -16.22
CA TRP A 186 0.75 11.68 -14.86
C TRP A 186 1.01 13.05 -14.18
N PRO A 187 2.26 13.47 -13.91
CA PRO A 187 2.54 14.76 -13.29
C PRO A 187 2.15 15.94 -14.20
N ILE A 188 2.32 15.81 -15.53
CA ILE A 188 1.93 16.86 -16.49
C ILE A 188 0.43 17.16 -16.37
N LEU A 189 -0.40 16.13 -16.29
CA LEU A 189 -1.85 16.31 -16.17
C LEU A 189 -2.26 16.88 -14.80
N HIS A 190 -1.54 16.56 -13.72
CA HIS A 190 -1.78 17.20 -12.43
C HIS A 190 -1.40 18.69 -12.43
N ILE A 191 -0.27 19.04 -13.04
CA ILE A 191 0.15 20.44 -13.21
C ILE A 191 -0.85 21.18 -14.11
N ALA A 192 -1.26 20.58 -15.23
CA ALA A 192 -2.27 21.15 -16.11
C ALA A 192 -3.65 21.28 -15.44
N ALA A 193 -4.03 20.33 -14.58
CA ALA A 193 -5.25 20.43 -13.79
C ALA A 193 -5.18 21.55 -12.76
N ALA A 194 -4.00 21.82 -12.18
CA ALA A 194 -3.80 22.92 -11.24
C ALA A 194 -3.95 24.30 -11.91
N ALA A 195 -3.60 24.42 -13.19
CA ALA A 195 -3.69 25.65 -13.96
C ALA A 195 -5.11 25.98 -14.51
N LYS A 196 -6.09 25.07 -14.36
CA LYS A 196 -7.47 25.28 -14.84
C LYS A 196 -8.37 25.87 -13.76
N ASP A 197 -9.08 26.95 -14.09
CA ASP A 197 -10.05 27.60 -13.19
C ASP A 197 -11.40 26.88 -13.11
N ASP A 198 -11.80 26.18 -14.18
CA ASP A 198 -13.08 25.46 -14.21
C ASP A 198 -13.02 24.17 -13.36
N LYS A 199 -13.85 24.12 -12.32
CA LYS A 199 -13.99 22.98 -11.39
C LYS A 199 -14.29 21.65 -12.10
N LYS A 200 -15.09 21.65 -13.18
CA LYS A 200 -15.46 20.39 -13.88
C LYS A 200 -14.25 19.85 -14.64
N ASN A 201 -13.64 20.70 -15.48
CA ASN A 201 -12.48 20.34 -16.28
C ASN A 201 -11.24 20.02 -15.42
N LYS A 202 -11.08 20.69 -14.27
CA LYS A 202 -10.04 20.39 -13.29
C LYS A 202 -10.14 18.96 -12.77
N LYS A 203 -11.35 18.53 -12.34
CA LYS A 203 -11.59 17.16 -11.88
C LYS A 203 -11.28 16.14 -12.98
N THR A 204 -11.82 16.34 -14.19
CA THR A 204 -11.59 15.41 -15.31
C THR A 204 -10.11 15.26 -15.67
N THR A 205 -9.37 16.37 -15.71
CA THR A 205 -7.93 16.36 -16.03
C THR A 205 -7.12 15.65 -14.93
N ALA A 206 -7.44 15.90 -13.65
CA ALA A 206 -6.80 15.23 -12.53
C ALA A 206 -7.12 13.73 -12.47
N THR A 207 -8.38 13.34 -12.75
CA THR A 207 -8.77 11.93 -12.84
C THR A 207 -8.00 11.21 -13.96
N MET A 208 -7.81 11.86 -15.10
CA MET A 208 -7.01 11.29 -16.19
C MET A 208 -5.54 11.07 -15.78
N GLY A 209 -4.96 11.99 -15.00
CA GLY A 209 -3.63 11.82 -14.42
C GLY A 209 -3.51 10.54 -13.59
N TRP A 210 -4.48 10.28 -12.71
CA TRP A 210 -4.52 9.04 -11.93
C TRP A 210 -4.70 7.79 -12.79
N VAL A 211 -5.49 7.84 -13.86
CA VAL A 211 -5.63 6.71 -14.80
C VAL A 211 -4.29 6.36 -15.44
N PHE A 212 -3.53 7.37 -15.91
CA PHE A 212 -2.20 7.13 -16.47
C PHE A 212 -1.23 6.57 -15.44
N TYR A 213 -1.30 7.01 -14.18
CA TYR A 213 -0.53 6.42 -13.09
C TYR A 213 -0.88 4.94 -12.86
N LEU A 214 -2.15 4.57 -12.84
CA LEU A 214 -2.58 3.17 -12.67
C LEU A 214 -2.14 2.30 -13.85
N MET A 215 -2.22 2.83 -15.09
CA MET A 215 -1.72 2.13 -16.28
C MET A 215 -0.19 1.95 -16.24
N PHE A 216 0.54 2.97 -15.79
CA PHE A 216 1.97 2.86 -15.52
C PHE A 216 2.27 1.75 -14.51
N CYS A 217 1.56 1.73 -13.38
CA CYS A 217 1.74 0.72 -12.33
C CYS A 217 1.43 -0.69 -12.84
N LEU A 218 0.39 -0.86 -13.67
CA LEU A 218 0.03 -2.15 -14.26
C LEU A 218 1.14 -2.69 -15.18
N ILE A 219 1.74 -1.84 -16.00
CA ILE A 219 2.82 -2.28 -16.90
C ILE A 219 4.08 -2.63 -16.10
N VAL A 220 4.47 -1.81 -15.12
CA VAL A 220 5.63 -2.09 -14.27
C VAL A 220 5.40 -3.38 -13.46
N ALA A 221 4.19 -3.60 -12.96
CA ALA A 221 3.80 -4.84 -12.30
C ALA A 221 3.85 -6.05 -13.24
N ALA A 222 3.44 -5.91 -14.50
CA ALA A 222 3.56 -6.97 -15.49
C ALA A 222 5.03 -7.31 -15.80
N VAL A 223 5.90 -6.30 -15.90
CA VAL A 223 7.35 -6.52 -16.07
C VAL A 223 7.92 -7.26 -14.86
N ARG A 224 7.59 -6.80 -13.64
CA ARG A 224 7.99 -7.47 -12.40
C ARG A 224 7.50 -8.91 -12.34
N SER A 225 6.27 -9.17 -12.76
CA SER A 225 5.73 -10.53 -12.83
C SER A 225 6.51 -11.39 -13.81
N GLY A 226 6.94 -10.83 -14.95
CA GLY A 226 7.82 -11.50 -15.90
C GLY A 226 9.19 -11.86 -15.27
N VAL A 227 9.77 -10.95 -14.48
CA VAL A 227 11.03 -11.22 -13.74
C VAL A 227 10.85 -12.38 -12.78
N ARG A 228 9.74 -12.42 -12.04
CA ARG A 228 9.43 -13.53 -11.12
C ARG A 228 9.31 -14.85 -11.84
N THR A 229 8.60 -14.89 -12.97
CA THR A 229 8.49 -16.11 -13.79
C THR A 229 9.86 -16.57 -14.29
N ALA A 230 10.73 -15.64 -14.72
CA ALA A 230 12.09 -15.97 -15.17
C ALA A 230 12.96 -16.54 -14.03
N LYS A 231 12.82 -16.01 -12.81
CA LYS A 231 13.60 -16.43 -11.62
C LYS A 231 12.93 -17.51 -10.77
N LYS A 232 11.79 -18.05 -11.19
CA LYS A 232 11.02 -19.04 -10.41
C LYS A 232 10.66 -18.54 -9.01
N ILE A 233 10.26 -17.27 -8.92
CA ILE A 233 9.79 -16.63 -7.68
C ILE A 233 8.27 -16.73 -7.66
N ASN A 234 7.71 -17.16 -6.53
CA ASN A 234 6.26 -17.23 -6.38
C ASN A 234 5.61 -15.85 -6.19
N GLY A 235 4.42 -15.73 -6.75
CA GLY A 235 3.46 -14.73 -6.37
C GLY A 235 2.55 -14.32 -7.52
N SER A 236 1.65 -13.39 -7.24
CA SER A 236 0.56 -13.02 -8.13
C SER A 236 0.74 -11.64 -8.79
N LEU A 237 0.20 -11.44 -9.99
CA LEU A 237 0.20 -10.14 -10.67
C LEU A 237 -0.48 -9.06 -9.81
N ILE A 238 -1.51 -9.46 -9.05
CA ILE A 238 -2.23 -8.55 -8.15
C ILE A 238 -1.30 -8.01 -7.05
N SER A 239 -0.46 -8.87 -6.45
CA SER A 239 0.53 -8.47 -5.45
C SER A 239 1.57 -7.51 -6.04
N ASP A 240 2.07 -7.81 -7.25
CA ASP A 240 2.99 -6.92 -7.95
C ASP A 240 2.34 -5.57 -8.29
N PHE A 241 1.06 -5.57 -8.66
CA PHE A 241 0.31 -4.35 -8.95
C PHE A 241 0.17 -3.47 -7.72
N PHE A 242 -0.27 -4.01 -6.58
CA PHE A 242 -0.39 -3.23 -5.34
C PHE A 242 0.97 -2.76 -4.83
N THR A 243 1.99 -3.62 -4.89
CA THR A 243 3.36 -3.24 -4.50
C THR A 243 3.88 -2.11 -5.37
N THR A 244 3.64 -2.16 -6.69
CA THR A 244 4.04 -1.09 -7.62
C THR A 244 3.21 0.17 -7.41
N MET A 245 1.90 0.05 -7.24
CA MET A 245 1.00 1.18 -7.01
C MET A 245 1.33 1.94 -5.72
N MET A 246 1.91 1.28 -4.72
CA MET A 246 2.27 1.92 -3.46
C MET A 246 3.74 2.34 -3.41
N MET A 247 4.61 1.55 -4.02
CA MET A 247 6.06 1.64 -3.84
C MET A 247 6.80 1.61 -5.17
N TYR A 248 6.24 2.22 -6.23
CA TYR A 248 6.86 2.21 -7.56
C TYR A 248 8.35 2.60 -7.57
N PRO A 249 8.84 3.59 -6.79
CA PRO A 249 10.26 3.96 -6.84
C PRO A 249 11.14 2.82 -6.35
N MET A 250 10.70 2.14 -5.30
CA MET A 250 11.37 0.99 -4.70
C MET A 250 11.31 -0.24 -5.60
N VAL A 251 10.16 -0.50 -6.23
CA VAL A 251 10.01 -1.59 -7.20
C VAL A 251 10.92 -1.36 -8.40
N CYS A 252 10.97 -0.14 -8.93
CA CYS A 252 11.87 0.21 -10.02
C CYS A 252 13.34 0.08 -9.59
N SER A 253 13.70 0.53 -8.39
CA SER A 253 15.05 0.34 -7.83
C SER A 253 15.43 -1.13 -7.74
N GLN A 254 14.54 -1.98 -7.22
CA GLN A 254 14.74 -3.43 -7.12
C GLN A 254 14.95 -4.06 -8.51
N LEU A 255 14.08 -3.75 -9.48
CA LEU A 255 14.21 -4.26 -10.87
C LEU A 255 15.51 -3.83 -11.55
N MET A 256 16.04 -2.65 -11.19
CA MET A 256 17.28 -2.13 -11.75
C MET A 256 18.52 -2.80 -11.15
N LEU A 257 18.49 -3.08 -9.85
CA LEU A 257 19.58 -3.71 -9.11
C LEU A 257 19.57 -5.23 -9.24
N ASP A 258 18.44 -5.83 -9.63
CA ASP A 258 18.35 -7.28 -9.71
C ASP A 258 19.33 -7.84 -10.75
N ASP A 259 20.10 -8.84 -10.31
CA ASP A 259 20.94 -9.62 -11.19
C ASP A 259 20.15 -10.80 -11.75
N PHE A 260 20.11 -10.88 -13.07
CA PHE A 260 19.42 -11.92 -13.82
C PHE A 260 20.38 -13.10 -14.14
N SER A 261 21.66 -12.99 -13.75
CA SER A 261 22.70 -13.98 -14.03
C SER A 261 22.63 -15.25 -13.15
N THR A 262 21.87 -15.24 -12.05
CA THR A 262 21.75 -16.38 -11.12
C THR A 262 20.74 -17.43 -11.59
N SER A 263 20.74 -17.76 -12.90
CA SER A 263 20.05 -18.95 -13.41
C SER A 263 20.87 -20.23 -13.25
N ASN A 264 22.13 -20.13 -12.80
CA ASN A 264 22.96 -21.27 -12.48
C ASN A 264 22.94 -21.46 -10.96
N GLY A 265 22.34 -22.57 -10.52
CA GLY A 265 22.07 -22.84 -9.13
C GLY A 265 23.29 -22.89 -8.22
N VAL A 266 22.95 -22.96 -6.93
CA VAL A 266 23.81 -23.26 -5.78
C VAL A 266 24.67 -22.08 -5.30
N ASN A 267 24.16 -21.40 -4.28
CA ASN A 267 24.88 -21.30 -3.00
C ASN A 267 23.85 -21.45 -1.88
N SER A 268 23.81 -22.67 -1.35
CA SER A 268 23.27 -23.00 -0.04
C SER A 268 23.62 -21.91 0.99
N LEU A 269 22.59 -21.46 1.71
CA LEU A 269 22.76 -20.77 2.99
C LEU A 269 23.82 -21.48 3.84
N PRO A 270 24.85 -20.78 4.35
CA PRO A 270 25.78 -21.39 5.27
C PRO A 270 25.15 -21.48 6.66
N GLY A 271 24.67 -22.68 7.03
CA GLY A 271 24.25 -23.05 8.40
C GLY A 271 22.91 -22.42 8.82
N GLY A 272 21.98 -23.11 9.47
CA GLY A 272 22.15 -24.25 10.36
C GLY A 272 22.66 -23.81 11.72
N VAL A 273 21.88 -23.00 12.45
CA VAL A 273 21.60 -23.10 13.90
C VAL A 273 20.22 -22.53 14.16
#